data_AF-A0A2W4LU17-F1
#
_entry.id   AF-A0A2W4LU17-F1
#
_cell.length_a   1.000
_cell.length_b   1.000
_cell.length_c   1.000
_cell.angle_alpha   90.00
_cell.angle_beta   90.00
_cell.angle_gamma   90.00
#
_symmetry.space_group_name_H-M   'P 1'
#
loop_
_entity.id
_entity.type
_entity.pdbx_description
1 polymer ?
#
loop_
_entity_poly.entity_id
_entity_poly.type
_entity_poly.pdbx_seq_one_letter_code
_entity_poly.pdbx_strand_id
1 'polypeptide(L)'
;MHVLAVALAASREATRPAARTPPVTPARRPALVGSGADARRQRLWYLLRPDGNSPRTALEVSVWVGSGAQDACAFIPRALRGSGEFPRYVDPRDTNILRTLLAQRPDGPWTLQGASGAALLDELAASGRAHWASLQGVTLRRGAPRPARFAWTVLANGDQQLRLEGDAAVQVLLDFDPPGYVDAASGECGALRIGAPLSLLRHYWHHPPIAPEAVAAANAHLARETPDGALPRLAPLTVRSQPRVSLGARLVLGADAEATLWFVYNGLPIDSRRLADVPPEPADTAAHATVRLLADGTVHEIPRDLDEEHALRQRLAAALPRTAHERTAWLAFVLHTVPQLEAQGWEVIVDPDFPYRVVAPGAWRLEAEPAGRDQWFSLRLTARVDDRPVNLLPVLARYLESGHASDAPASLDLATDGTACCRVGDHWLVEIEPGRFLALPIERIQRIAETLVELFERDSLEAGDTLALPRSQAARLATLAADGEALHSSDAT
;
A
#
# COMPACT_ATOMS: atom_id res chain seq x y z
N MET A 1 31.02 37.50 16.69
CA MET A 1 31.69 38.75 16.25
C MET A 1 33.04 38.37 15.65
N HIS A 2 33.29 38.72 14.38
CA HIS A 2 34.60 38.82 13.65
C HIS A 2 35.76 37.86 14.05
N VAL A 3 36.45 37.16 13.14
CA VAL A 3 37.24 37.71 12.01
C VAL A 3 37.43 36.66 10.87
N LEU A 4 36.96 37.01 9.67
CA LEU A 4 37.59 36.99 8.31
C LEU A 4 39.06 36.47 8.17
N ALA A 5 39.59 35.97 7.04
CA ALA A 5 39.13 35.78 5.65
C ALA A 5 40.14 34.91 4.82
N VAL A 6 39.80 34.77 3.52
CA VAL A 6 40.62 34.55 2.29
C VAL A 6 40.57 33.10 1.77
N ALA A 7 40.18 32.78 0.52
CA ALA A 7 40.07 33.53 -0.76
C ALA A 7 38.72 33.21 -1.49
N LEU A 8 38.08 34.00 -2.39
CA LEU A 8 38.50 34.79 -3.58
C LEU A 8 39.19 33.95 -4.68
N ALA A 9 38.83 33.97 -5.98
CA ALA A 9 37.76 34.58 -6.79
C ALA A 9 37.51 33.62 -8.01
N ALA A 10 36.53 33.72 -8.93
CA ALA A 10 35.78 34.80 -9.58
C ALA A 10 34.48 34.19 -10.18
N SER A 11 33.48 34.87 -10.76
CA SER A 11 33.24 36.24 -11.26
C SER A 11 31.70 36.49 -11.22
N ARG A 12 31.12 37.61 -10.71
CA ARG A 12 30.76 38.85 -11.44
C ARG A 12 30.39 38.63 -12.92
N GLU A 13 29.29 39.12 -13.52
CA GLU A 13 28.28 40.15 -13.19
C GLU A 13 27.06 39.97 -14.18
N ALA A 14 25.87 40.62 -14.12
CA ALA A 14 25.30 41.71 -13.32
C ALA A 14 23.74 41.69 -13.24
N THR A 15 23.21 42.52 -12.32
CA THR A 15 21.93 43.26 -12.20
C THR A 15 20.68 43.03 -13.13
N ARG A 16 19.53 42.87 -12.45
CA ARG A 16 18.09 43.13 -12.79
C ARG A 16 17.77 44.25 -13.82
N PRO A 17 16.59 44.28 -14.52
CA PRO A 17 15.25 44.20 -13.89
C PRO A 17 14.13 43.45 -14.66
N ALA A 18 12.90 43.50 -14.12
CA ALA A 18 11.73 42.74 -14.56
C ALA A 18 10.89 43.44 -15.66
N ALA A 19 10.34 42.66 -16.61
CA ALA A 19 9.11 43.00 -17.33
C ALA A 19 8.46 41.80 -18.06
N ARG A 20 7.16 41.58 -17.78
CA ARG A 20 6.05 41.20 -18.69
C ARG A 20 6.15 39.93 -19.56
N THR A 21 5.20 39.03 -19.30
CA THR A 21 4.81 37.85 -20.10
C THR A 21 4.33 38.19 -21.52
N PRO A 22 4.78 37.45 -22.56
CA PRO A 22 4.11 37.31 -23.86
C PRO A 22 3.61 35.85 -24.11
N PRO A 23 2.78 35.60 -25.13
CA PRO A 23 1.93 34.40 -25.21
C PRO A 23 2.56 33.16 -25.86
N VAL A 24 1.96 32.01 -25.56
CA VAL A 24 2.25 30.69 -26.15
C VAL A 24 2.07 30.72 -27.67
N THR A 25 3.07 30.21 -28.40
CA THR A 25 3.01 29.94 -29.86
C THR A 25 3.40 28.48 -30.09
N PRO A 26 2.67 27.69 -30.90
CA PRO A 26 2.86 26.24 -30.98
C PRO A 26 4.16 25.83 -31.68
N ALA A 27 4.88 24.88 -31.09
CA ALA A 27 6.16 24.39 -31.62
C ALA A 27 5.98 23.58 -32.92
N ARG A 28 6.91 23.80 -33.87
CA ARG A 28 6.95 23.12 -35.18
C ARG A 28 7.34 21.64 -35.05
N ARG A 29 6.77 20.82 -35.96
CA ARG A 29 7.25 19.45 -36.25
C ARG A 29 8.72 19.44 -36.70
N PRO A 30 9.51 18.44 -36.31
CA PRO A 30 10.59 17.92 -37.15
C PRO A 30 10.02 16.91 -38.15
N ALA A 31 10.44 17.00 -39.41
CA ALA A 31 10.33 15.89 -40.35
C ALA A 31 11.64 15.08 -40.28
N LEU A 32 11.56 13.75 -40.29
CA LEU A 32 12.74 12.89 -40.41
C LEU A 32 12.63 12.01 -41.65
N VAL A 33 13.67 12.09 -42.49
CA VAL A 33 13.89 11.19 -43.63
C VAL A 33 14.43 9.85 -43.11
N GLY A 34 14.04 8.76 -43.75
CA GLY A 34 14.35 7.41 -43.27
C GLY A 34 15.78 6.93 -43.56
N SER A 35 16.26 6.03 -42.70
CA SER A 35 17.32 5.06 -42.99
C SER A 35 16.94 3.75 -42.32
N GLY A 36 17.15 2.61 -43.00
CA GLY A 36 16.61 1.32 -42.59
C GLY A 36 17.63 0.42 -41.91
N ALA A 37 17.38 0.09 -40.64
CA ALA A 37 17.87 -1.12 -39.98
C ALA A 37 16.85 -1.53 -38.91
N ASP A 38 16.30 -2.75 -39.06
CA ASP A 38 15.33 -3.41 -38.17
C ASP A 38 14.29 -2.51 -37.48
N ALA A 39 13.53 -1.77 -38.30
CA ALA A 39 12.55 -0.80 -37.82
C ALA A 39 11.41 -1.47 -37.03
N ARG A 40 11.51 -1.37 -35.69
CA ARG A 40 10.45 -1.55 -34.68
C ARG A 40 9.04 -1.37 -35.26
N ARG A 41 8.45 -2.46 -35.78
CA ARG A 41 7.10 -2.41 -36.37
C ARG A 41 6.12 -2.08 -35.26
N GLN A 42 5.50 -0.90 -35.33
CA GLN A 42 4.33 -0.59 -34.51
C GLN A 42 3.29 -1.70 -34.69
N ARG A 43 2.66 -2.10 -33.60
CA ARG A 43 1.61 -3.12 -33.57
C ARG A 43 0.51 -2.67 -32.62
N LEU A 44 -0.67 -3.28 -32.76
CA LEU A 44 -1.75 -3.13 -31.81
C LEU A 44 -1.55 -4.05 -30.61
N TRP A 45 -1.83 -3.50 -29.44
CA TRP A 45 -1.85 -4.14 -28.13
C TRP A 45 -3.24 -3.96 -27.53
N TYR A 46 -3.74 -4.97 -26.83
CA TYR A 46 -5.08 -4.96 -26.25
C TYR A 46 -4.97 -5.04 -24.74
N LEU A 47 -5.54 -4.06 -24.04
CA LEU A 47 -5.59 -4.03 -22.58
C LEU A 47 -7.00 -4.42 -22.13
N LEU A 48 -7.14 -5.54 -21.44
CA LEU A 48 -8.39 -6.00 -20.86
C LEU A 48 -8.40 -5.74 -19.35
N ARG A 49 -9.52 -5.23 -18.85
CA ARG A 49 -9.77 -4.94 -17.43
C ARG A 49 -11.19 -5.35 -17.06
N PRO A 50 -11.49 -5.71 -15.80
CA PRO A 50 -12.87 -5.71 -15.32
C PRO A 50 -13.48 -4.33 -15.53
N ASP A 51 -14.75 -4.27 -15.94
CA ASP A 51 -15.47 -3.00 -16.07
C ASP A 51 -15.57 -2.28 -14.71
N GLY A 52 -15.33 -0.97 -14.69
CA GLY A 52 -15.35 -0.18 -13.46
C GLY A 52 -16.72 -0.09 -12.81
N ASN A 53 -17.79 -0.10 -13.61
CA ASN A 53 -19.17 -0.01 -13.12
C ASN A 53 -19.76 -1.38 -12.78
N SER A 54 -19.40 -2.42 -13.52
CA SER A 54 -19.97 -3.77 -13.38
C SER A 54 -18.89 -4.87 -13.46
N PRO A 55 -17.91 -4.88 -12.52
CA PRO A 55 -16.69 -5.70 -12.57
C PRO A 55 -16.93 -7.22 -12.49
N ARG A 56 -18.17 -7.65 -12.23
CA ARG A 56 -18.58 -9.07 -12.20
C ARG A 56 -19.27 -9.56 -13.48
N THR A 57 -19.54 -8.66 -14.42
CA THR A 57 -20.46 -8.90 -15.55
C THR A 57 -19.79 -8.68 -16.91
N ALA A 58 -18.86 -7.71 -16.96
CA ALA A 58 -18.28 -7.21 -18.20
C ALA A 58 -16.77 -7.00 -18.09
N LEU A 59 -16.10 -7.08 -19.24
CA LEU A 59 -14.73 -6.58 -19.39
C LEU A 59 -14.73 -5.32 -20.22
N GLU A 60 -13.85 -4.39 -19.91
CA GLU A 60 -13.45 -3.33 -20.83
C GLU A 60 -12.20 -3.75 -21.61
N VAL A 61 -12.18 -3.46 -22.91
CA VAL A 61 -10.99 -3.52 -23.74
C VAL A 61 -10.62 -2.12 -24.24
N SER A 62 -9.33 -1.78 -24.08
CA SER A 62 -8.70 -0.60 -24.67
C SER A 62 -7.65 -1.03 -25.68
N VAL A 63 -7.63 -0.38 -26.84
CA VAL A 63 -6.64 -0.65 -27.90
C VAL A 63 -5.53 0.38 -27.82
N TRP A 64 -4.29 -0.09 -27.92
CA TRP A 64 -3.07 0.72 -27.87
C TRP A 64 -2.20 0.42 -29.08
N VAL A 65 -1.43 1.41 -29.55
CA VAL A 65 -0.47 1.26 -30.65
C VAL A 65 0.93 1.61 -30.16
N GLY A 66 1.89 0.73 -30.40
CA GLY A 66 3.26 0.91 -29.92
C GLY A 66 4.23 -0.12 -30.48
N SER A 67 5.53 0.15 -30.36
CA SER A 67 6.57 -0.84 -30.68
C SER A 67 6.80 -1.86 -29.55
N GLY A 68 6.41 -1.50 -28.33
CA GLY A 68 6.38 -2.33 -27.13
C GLY A 68 5.45 -1.68 -26.10
N ALA A 69 5.11 -2.41 -25.04
CA ALA A 69 4.16 -1.97 -24.02
C ALA A 69 4.54 -0.65 -23.29
N GLN A 70 5.84 -0.33 -23.21
CA GLN A 70 6.35 0.90 -22.59
C GLN A 70 6.22 2.14 -23.49
N ASP A 71 6.26 1.96 -24.82
CA ASP A 71 6.19 3.03 -25.84
C ASP A 71 4.79 3.09 -26.51
N ALA A 72 3.76 2.61 -25.81
CA ALA A 72 2.41 2.48 -26.36
C ALA A 72 1.53 3.71 -26.07
N CYS A 73 0.84 4.22 -27.09
CA CYS A 73 -0.17 5.27 -26.94
C CYS A 73 -1.56 4.75 -27.31
N ALA A 74 -2.61 5.41 -26.80
CA ALA A 74 -3.98 5.00 -27.07
C ALA A 74 -4.26 5.02 -28.59
N PHE A 75 -4.82 3.92 -29.11
CA PHE A 75 -5.22 3.85 -30.51
C PHE A 75 -6.52 4.65 -30.69
N ILE A 76 -6.39 5.88 -31.18
CA ILE A 76 -7.52 6.69 -31.61
C ILE A 76 -7.90 6.24 -33.03
N PRO A 77 -9.07 5.62 -33.23
CA PRO A 77 -9.52 5.19 -34.55
C PRO A 77 -9.91 6.43 -35.33
N ARG A 78 -8.97 6.98 -36.13
CA ARG A 78 -9.32 7.98 -37.13
C ARG A 78 -10.34 7.33 -38.06
N ALA A 79 -11.61 7.75 -37.89
CA ALA A 79 -12.78 7.09 -38.46
C ALA A 79 -12.55 6.66 -39.91
N LEU A 80 -13.11 5.50 -40.29
CA LEU A 80 -13.12 4.95 -41.65
C LEU A 80 -13.87 5.90 -42.62
N ARG A 81 -13.30 7.07 -42.90
CA ARG A 81 -13.83 8.09 -43.81
C ARG A 81 -13.49 7.69 -45.24
N GLY A 82 -14.21 6.68 -45.73
CA GLY A 82 -14.40 6.41 -47.16
C GLY A 82 -13.81 5.12 -47.72
N SER A 83 -12.67 4.62 -47.20
CA SER A 83 -11.96 3.49 -47.85
C SER A 83 -12.16 2.10 -47.22
N GLY A 84 -12.53 2.03 -45.94
CA GLY A 84 -12.58 0.75 -45.21
C GLY A 84 -11.21 0.15 -44.83
N GLU A 85 -10.10 0.82 -45.19
CA GLU A 85 -8.74 0.33 -45.01
C GLU A 85 -8.13 0.79 -43.68
N PHE A 86 -7.51 -0.15 -42.96
CA PHE A 86 -6.75 0.14 -41.74
C PHE A 86 -5.28 0.50 -42.07
N PRO A 87 -4.58 1.24 -41.18
CA PRO A 87 -3.15 1.53 -41.33
C PRO A 87 -2.28 0.26 -41.44
N ARG A 88 -1.14 0.35 -42.13
CA ARG A 88 -0.20 -0.77 -42.38
C ARG A 88 0.37 -1.49 -41.14
N TYR A 89 0.16 -0.96 -39.94
CA TYR A 89 0.55 -1.58 -38.67
C TYR A 89 -0.54 -2.48 -38.06
N VAL A 90 -1.74 -2.47 -38.62
CA VAL A 90 -2.87 -3.32 -38.23
C VAL A 90 -2.76 -4.65 -38.95
N ASP A 91 -2.70 -5.75 -38.21
CA ASP A 91 -2.64 -7.09 -38.80
C ASP A 91 -4.00 -7.49 -39.41
N PRO A 92 -4.04 -8.34 -40.46
CA PRO A 92 -5.30 -8.94 -40.91
C PRO A 92 -6.12 -9.61 -39.80
N ARG A 93 -5.47 -10.16 -38.75
CA ARG A 93 -6.13 -10.69 -37.55
C ARG A 93 -6.80 -9.60 -36.70
N ASP A 94 -6.17 -8.44 -36.60
CA ASP A 94 -6.68 -7.29 -35.84
C ASP A 94 -7.88 -6.63 -36.53
N THR A 95 -7.99 -6.81 -37.84
CA THR A 95 -9.03 -6.19 -38.67
C THR A 95 -10.43 -6.63 -38.25
N ASN A 96 -10.63 -7.90 -37.89
CA ASN A 96 -11.94 -8.38 -37.40
C ASN A 96 -12.26 -7.82 -36.01
N ILE A 97 -11.28 -7.86 -35.12
CA ILE A 97 -11.36 -7.31 -33.76
C ILE A 97 -11.76 -5.84 -33.83
N LEU A 98 -11.04 -5.02 -34.59
CA LEU A 98 -11.32 -3.59 -34.72
C LEU A 98 -12.70 -3.31 -35.35
N ARG A 99 -13.14 -4.05 -36.38
CA ARG A 99 -14.50 -3.86 -36.93
C ARG A 99 -15.57 -4.10 -35.86
N THR A 100 -15.42 -5.15 -35.07
CA THR A 100 -16.38 -5.53 -34.01
C THR A 100 -16.44 -4.47 -32.91
N LEU A 101 -15.28 -3.92 -32.51
CA LEU A 101 -15.22 -2.82 -31.53
C LEU A 101 -15.83 -1.53 -32.09
N LEU A 102 -15.41 -1.11 -33.29
CA LEU A 102 -15.86 0.14 -33.92
C LEU A 102 -17.34 0.15 -34.29
N ALA A 103 -17.96 -1.01 -34.45
CA ALA A 103 -19.40 -1.14 -34.63
C ALA A 103 -20.20 -0.81 -33.36
N GLN A 104 -19.61 -0.92 -32.16
CA GLN A 104 -20.27 -0.52 -30.91
C GLN A 104 -20.17 1.00 -30.66
N ARG A 105 -18.98 1.57 -30.84
CA ARG A 105 -18.68 3.00 -30.63
C ARG A 105 -17.36 3.38 -31.33
N PRO A 106 -17.17 4.64 -31.77
CA PRO A 106 -16.00 5.06 -32.53
C PRO A 106 -14.70 5.06 -31.71
N ASP A 107 -14.77 5.31 -30.40
CA ASP A 107 -13.64 5.41 -29.50
C ASP A 107 -13.84 4.53 -28.26
N GLY A 108 -12.76 4.00 -27.70
CA GLY A 108 -12.77 3.14 -26.51
C GLY A 108 -12.79 3.90 -25.17
N PRO A 109 -12.87 3.20 -24.02
CA PRO A 109 -12.93 1.74 -23.90
C PRO A 109 -14.23 1.14 -24.45
N TRP A 110 -14.15 -0.10 -24.91
CA TRP A 110 -15.26 -0.89 -25.42
C TRP A 110 -15.62 -1.99 -24.42
N THR A 111 -16.90 -2.25 -24.24
CA THR A 111 -17.38 -3.22 -23.26
C THR A 111 -17.68 -4.57 -23.93
N LEU A 112 -17.07 -5.63 -23.41
CA LEU A 112 -17.25 -7.01 -23.87
C LEU A 112 -18.33 -7.69 -23.02
N GLN A 113 -19.40 -8.14 -23.69
CA GLN A 113 -20.58 -8.76 -23.10
C GLN A 113 -21.20 -9.76 -24.09
N GLY A 114 -21.96 -10.75 -23.60
CA GLY A 114 -22.72 -11.68 -24.44
C GLY A 114 -21.87 -12.54 -25.38
N ALA A 115 -22.49 -13.04 -26.44
CA ALA A 115 -21.83 -13.91 -27.42
C ALA A 115 -20.72 -13.19 -28.20
N SER A 116 -20.92 -11.92 -28.56
CA SER A 116 -19.92 -11.11 -29.25
C SER A 116 -18.69 -10.87 -28.35
N GLY A 117 -18.89 -10.57 -27.06
CA GLY A 117 -17.80 -10.45 -26.09
C GLY A 117 -17.02 -11.74 -25.89
N ALA A 118 -17.69 -12.89 -25.85
CA ALA A 118 -17.05 -14.20 -25.73
C ALA A 118 -16.17 -14.56 -26.94
N ALA A 119 -16.71 -14.42 -28.15
CA ALA A 119 -15.94 -14.61 -29.39
C ALA A 119 -14.75 -13.64 -29.47
N LEU A 120 -14.97 -12.37 -29.11
CA LEU A 120 -13.92 -11.36 -29.19
C LEU A 120 -12.81 -11.58 -28.16
N LEU A 121 -13.13 -12.05 -26.93
CA LEU A 121 -12.13 -12.46 -25.94
C LEU A 121 -11.25 -13.60 -26.47
N ASP A 122 -11.85 -14.57 -27.17
CA ASP A 122 -11.13 -15.70 -27.77
C ASP A 122 -10.24 -15.27 -28.96
N GLU A 123 -10.67 -14.29 -29.77
CA GLU A 123 -9.82 -13.65 -30.80
C GLU A 123 -8.68 -12.82 -30.21
N LEU A 124 -8.97 -12.03 -29.17
CA LEU A 124 -7.99 -11.21 -28.44
C LEU A 124 -6.90 -12.08 -27.82
N ALA A 125 -7.26 -13.20 -27.18
CA ALA A 125 -6.30 -14.16 -26.65
C ALA A 125 -5.48 -14.87 -27.74
N ALA A 126 -6.09 -15.19 -28.89
CA ALA A 126 -5.37 -15.76 -30.04
C ALA A 126 -4.35 -14.81 -30.66
N SER A 127 -4.53 -13.50 -30.47
CA SER A 127 -3.62 -12.48 -31.01
C SER A 127 -2.23 -12.49 -30.36
N GLY A 128 -2.10 -13.11 -29.17
CA GLY A 128 -0.89 -13.10 -28.33
C GLY A 128 -0.50 -11.71 -27.81
N ARG A 129 -1.39 -10.72 -27.92
CA ARG A 129 -1.16 -9.29 -27.61
C ARG A 129 -2.24 -8.69 -26.71
N ALA A 130 -3.07 -9.55 -26.11
CA ALA A 130 -4.01 -9.19 -25.06
C ALA A 130 -3.32 -9.26 -23.70
N HIS A 131 -3.43 -8.23 -22.88
CA HIS A 131 -2.83 -8.14 -21.55
C HIS A 131 -3.89 -7.83 -20.50
N TRP A 132 -3.74 -8.44 -19.32
CA TRP A 132 -4.66 -8.28 -18.19
C TRP A 132 -4.24 -7.16 -17.24
N ALA A 133 -5.19 -6.29 -16.88
CA ALA A 133 -5.09 -5.17 -15.94
C ALA A 133 -4.10 -4.03 -16.30
N SER A 134 -2.93 -4.36 -16.84
CA SER A 134 -1.88 -3.44 -17.29
C SER A 134 -1.26 -3.91 -18.61
N LEU A 135 -0.71 -3.00 -19.42
CA LEU A 135 0.02 -3.36 -20.66
C LEU A 135 1.33 -4.11 -20.36
N GLN A 136 1.90 -3.93 -19.17
CA GLN A 136 3.03 -4.70 -18.65
C GLN A 136 2.58 -5.92 -17.83
N GLY A 137 1.26 -6.14 -17.72
CA GLY A 137 0.65 -7.28 -17.05
C GLY A 137 0.68 -8.56 -17.89
N VAL A 138 0.13 -9.64 -17.30
CA VAL A 138 0.15 -10.99 -17.87
C VAL A 138 -0.56 -11.01 -19.24
N THR A 139 0.11 -11.59 -20.24
CA THR A 139 -0.47 -11.79 -21.58
C THR A 139 -1.48 -12.93 -21.56
N LEU A 140 -2.71 -12.63 -21.96
CA LEU A 140 -3.81 -13.59 -22.05
C LEU A 140 -3.62 -14.59 -23.19
N ARG A 141 -3.98 -15.83 -22.92
CA ARG A 141 -3.87 -17.00 -23.82
C ARG A 141 -5.14 -17.84 -23.71
N ARG A 142 -5.45 -18.59 -24.76
CA ARG A 142 -6.56 -19.55 -24.75
C ARG A 142 -6.26 -20.70 -23.78
N GLY A 143 -7.06 -20.80 -22.73
CA GLY A 143 -7.08 -21.92 -21.78
C GLY A 143 -8.14 -22.96 -22.12
N ALA A 144 -8.02 -24.15 -21.53
CA ALA A 144 -8.99 -25.22 -21.71
C ALA A 144 -10.33 -24.91 -20.98
N PRO A 145 -11.49 -25.47 -21.41
CA PRO A 145 -12.77 -25.27 -20.73
C PRO A 145 -12.83 -25.88 -19.30
N ARG A 146 -12.83 -25.03 -18.28
CA ARG A 146 -12.77 -25.43 -16.86
C ARG A 146 -14.18 -25.66 -16.29
N PRO A 147 -14.40 -26.67 -15.43
CA PRO A 147 -15.66 -26.81 -14.70
C PRO A 147 -15.77 -25.72 -13.63
N ALA A 148 -16.92 -25.06 -13.54
CA ALA A 148 -17.20 -24.08 -12.50
C ALA A 148 -18.02 -24.72 -11.38
N ARG A 149 -17.57 -24.53 -10.13
CA ARG A 149 -18.37 -24.77 -8.93
C ARG A 149 -18.60 -23.44 -8.22
N PHE A 150 -19.78 -23.29 -7.65
CA PHE A 150 -20.17 -22.07 -6.94
C PHE A 150 -20.54 -22.41 -5.51
N ALA A 151 -20.16 -21.54 -4.58
CA ALA A 151 -20.43 -21.68 -3.15
C ALA A 151 -20.97 -20.37 -2.59
N TRP A 152 -21.83 -20.47 -1.58
CA TRP A 152 -22.27 -19.31 -0.80
C TRP A 152 -21.19 -18.97 0.22
N THR A 153 -20.59 -17.78 0.09
CA THR A 153 -19.65 -17.26 1.07
C THR A 153 -20.42 -16.37 2.04
N VAL A 154 -20.36 -16.72 3.33
CA VAL A 154 -20.88 -15.87 4.42
C VAL A 154 -19.92 -14.69 4.62
N LEU A 155 -20.44 -13.48 4.55
CA LEU A 155 -19.72 -12.23 4.80
C LEU A 155 -19.69 -11.93 6.31
N ALA A 156 -18.82 -11.01 6.72
CA ALA A 156 -18.62 -10.68 8.14
C ALA A 156 -19.87 -10.09 8.83
N ASN A 157 -20.86 -9.61 8.07
CA ASN A 157 -22.15 -9.13 8.57
C ASN A 157 -23.25 -10.23 8.59
N GLY A 158 -22.93 -11.45 8.18
CA GLY A 158 -23.87 -12.56 8.04
C GLY A 158 -24.55 -12.69 6.67
N ASP A 159 -24.46 -11.67 5.81
CA ASP A 159 -25.02 -11.76 4.46
C ASP A 159 -24.28 -12.82 3.65
N GLN A 160 -24.97 -13.45 2.69
CA GLN A 160 -24.41 -14.49 1.86
C GLN A 160 -24.35 -14.09 0.40
N GLN A 161 -23.16 -14.21 -0.19
CA GLN A 161 -22.95 -13.90 -1.61
C GLN A 161 -22.43 -15.13 -2.35
N LEU A 162 -22.99 -15.38 -3.52
CA LEU A 162 -22.51 -16.45 -4.40
C LEU A 162 -21.13 -16.08 -4.96
N ARG A 163 -20.19 -17.02 -4.88
CA ARG A 163 -18.82 -16.91 -5.40
C ARG A 163 -18.41 -18.19 -6.10
N LEU A 164 -17.39 -18.11 -6.95
CA LEU A 164 -16.73 -19.29 -7.49
C LEU A 164 -15.99 -20.00 -6.34
N GLU A 165 -16.10 -21.32 -6.26
CA GLU A 165 -15.31 -22.15 -5.36
C GLU A 165 -13.90 -22.33 -5.96
N GLY A 166 -12.86 -21.83 -5.29
CA GLY A 166 -11.47 -21.98 -5.71
C GLY A 166 -10.67 -20.67 -5.68
N ASP A 167 -9.80 -20.51 -6.69
CA ASP A 167 -8.79 -19.45 -6.76
C ASP A 167 -9.39 -18.05 -6.97
N ALA A 168 -9.04 -17.12 -6.08
CA ALA A 168 -9.45 -15.72 -6.12
C ALA A 168 -8.88 -14.93 -7.32
N ALA A 169 -7.83 -15.43 -7.98
CA ALA A 169 -7.28 -14.85 -9.21
C ALA A 169 -8.17 -15.07 -10.45
N VAL A 170 -9.23 -15.88 -10.36
CA VAL A 170 -10.12 -16.20 -11.49
C VAL A 170 -11.29 -15.21 -11.55
N GLN A 171 -11.23 -14.29 -12.50
CA GLN A 171 -12.36 -13.47 -12.91
C GLN A 171 -13.39 -14.33 -13.66
N VAL A 172 -14.62 -14.37 -13.17
CA VAL A 172 -15.76 -15.05 -13.82
C VAL A 172 -16.55 -14.06 -14.68
N LEU A 173 -16.99 -14.52 -15.85
CA LEU A 173 -17.75 -13.76 -16.84
C LEU A 173 -19.05 -14.49 -17.16
N LEU A 174 -20.06 -14.36 -16.30
CA LEU A 174 -21.31 -15.11 -16.46
C LEU A 174 -22.19 -14.62 -17.61
N ASP A 175 -22.16 -13.33 -17.95
CA ASP A 175 -23.00 -12.74 -19.01
C ASP A 175 -22.42 -12.91 -20.41
N PHE A 176 -21.27 -13.57 -20.51
CA PHE A 176 -20.73 -14.07 -21.78
C PHE A 176 -21.54 -15.29 -22.23
N ASP A 177 -21.53 -15.55 -23.54
CA ASP A 177 -22.21 -16.72 -24.13
C ASP A 177 -21.29 -17.44 -25.13
N PRO A 178 -20.69 -18.59 -24.76
CA PRO A 178 -20.80 -19.27 -23.47
C PRO A 178 -20.13 -18.47 -22.33
N PRO A 179 -20.54 -18.69 -21.07
CA PRO A 179 -19.88 -18.11 -19.89
C PRO A 179 -18.38 -18.38 -19.87
N GLY A 180 -17.59 -17.40 -19.44
CA GLY A 180 -16.13 -17.43 -19.54
C GLY A 180 -15.40 -17.19 -18.22
N TYR A 181 -14.08 -17.41 -18.24
CA TYR A 181 -13.17 -17.01 -17.17
C TYR A 181 -11.94 -16.30 -17.73
N VAL A 182 -11.29 -15.49 -16.88
CA VAL A 182 -9.92 -15.01 -17.04
C VAL A 182 -9.18 -15.31 -15.75
N ASP A 183 -8.14 -16.12 -15.83
CA ASP A 183 -7.24 -16.46 -14.73
C ASP A 183 -6.05 -15.49 -14.74
N ALA A 184 -6.03 -14.57 -13.76
CA ALA A 184 -5.01 -13.53 -13.67
C ALA A 184 -3.63 -14.07 -13.28
N ALA A 185 -3.55 -15.26 -12.67
CA ALA A 185 -2.29 -15.87 -12.23
C ALA A 185 -1.62 -16.65 -13.36
N SER A 186 -2.37 -17.46 -14.11
CA SER A 186 -1.82 -18.23 -15.25
C SER A 186 -1.86 -17.47 -16.58
N GLY A 187 -2.67 -16.42 -16.69
CA GLY A 187 -2.90 -15.72 -17.95
C GLY A 187 -3.79 -16.50 -18.93
N GLU A 188 -4.54 -17.50 -18.46
CA GLU A 188 -5.47 -18.25 -19.29
C GLU A 188 -6.88 -17.65 -19.29
N CYS A 189 -7.53 -17.59 -20.44
CA CYS A 189 -8.96 -17.33 -20.55
C CYS A 189 -9.65 -18.35 -21.44
N GLY A 190 -10.89 -18.70 -21.10
CA GLY A 190 -11.63 -19.74 -21.81
C GLY A 190 -13.06 -19.90 -21.29
N ALA A 191 -13.77 -20.92 -21.79
CA ALA A 191 -15.15 -21.19 -21.39
C ALA A 191 -15.23 -21.85 -19.99
N LEU A 192 -16.28 -21.51 -19.25
CA LEU A 192 -16.70 -22.20 -18.03
C LEU A 192 -17.80 -23.22 -18.33
N ARG A 193 -17.60 -24.45 -17.88
CA ARG A 193 -18.62 -25.50 -17.90
C ARG A 193 -19.43 -25.41 -16.62
N ILE A 194 -20.65 -24.92 -16.73
CA ILE A 194 -21.57 -24.67 -15.62
C ILE A 194 -22.61 -25.79 -15.56
N GLY A 195 -22.72 -26.44 -14.40
CA GLY A 195 -23.66 -27.56 -14.17
C GLY A 195 -25.05 -27.15 -13.70
N ALA A 196 -25.30 -25.84 -13.54
CA ALA A 196 -26.54 -25.28 -13.02
C ALA A 196 -27.28 -24.42 -14.07
N PRO A 197 -28.60 -24.17 -13.92
CA PRO A 197 -29.35 -23.28 -14.80
C PRO A 197 -28.75 -21.87 -14.82
N LEU A 198 -28.28 -21.43 -15.99
CA LEU A 198 -27.52 -20.18 -16.14
C LEU A 198 -28.33 -18.93 -15.80
N SER A 199 -29.64 -18.94 -16.04
CA SER A 199 -30.55 -17.85 -15.66
C SER A 199 -30.61 -17.66 -14.13
N LEU A 200 -30.76 -18.75 -13.38
CA LEU A 200 -30.78 -18.76 -11.92
C LEU A 200 -29.42 -18.36 -11.34
N LEU A 201 -28.33 -18.86 -11.94
CA LEU A 201 -26.97 -18.49 -11.55
C LEU A 201 -26.71 -16.99 -11.76
N ARG A 202 -27.05 -16.44 -12.93
CA ARG A 202 -26.93 -14.99 -13.22
C ARG A 202 -27.78 -14.16 -12.27
N HIS A 203 -29.01 -14.58 -11.98
CA HIS A 203 -29.88 -13.89 -11.01
C HIS A 203 -29.17 -13.70 -9.66
N TYR A 204 -28.64 -14.77 -9.07
CA TYR A 204 -27.96 -14.70 -7.77
C TYR A 204 -26.54 -14.12 -7.81
N TRP A 205 -25.85 -14.15 -8.95
CA TRP A 205 -24.53 -13.54 -9.11
C TRP A 205 -24.57 -12.01 -9.18
N HIS A 206 -25.65 -11.47 -9.76
CA HIS A 206 -25.90 -10.04 -9.91
C HIS A 206 -26.71 -9.43 -8.77
N HIS A 207 -27.42 -10.26 -7.99
CA HIS A 207 -28.13 -9.80 -6.81
C HIS A 207 -27.15 -9.28 -5.73
N PRO A 208 -27.51 -8.24 -4.96
CA PRO A 208 -26.83 -7.90 -3.72
C PRO A 208 -26.70 -9.11 -2.77
N PRO A 209 -25.72 -9.12 -1.84
CA PRO A 209 -25.62 -10.15 -0.81
C PRO A 209 -26.96 -10.40 -0.10
N ILE A 210 -27.28 -11.67 0.13
CA ILE A 210 -28.57 -12.09 0.70
C ILE A 210 -28.49 -12.03 2.22
N ALA A 211 -29.28 -11.14 2.81
CA ALA A 211 -29.38 -10.97 4.25
C ALA A 211 -29.86 -12.24 4.98
N PRO A 212 -29.44 -12.49 6.23
CA PRO A 212 -29.82 -13.67 7.01
C PRO A 212 -31.32 -13.99 7.04
N GLU A 213 -32.19 -12.98 7.06
CA GLU A 213 -33.64 -13.13 7.10
C GLU A 213 -34.20 -13.65 5.76
N ALA A 214 -33.56 -13.27 4.64
CA ALA A 214 -33.95 -13.67 3.30
C ALA A 214 -33.43 -15.08 2.92
N VAL A 215 -32.50 -15.65 3.69
CA VAL A 215 -31.90 -16.99 3.45
C VAL A 215 -32.97 -18.08 3.30
N ALA A 216 -34.00 -18.08 4.15
CA ALA A 216 -35.06 -19.08 4.08
C ALA A 216 -35.87 -19.01 2.77
N ALA A 217 -36.20 -17.78 2.33
CA ALA A 217 -36.90 -17.55 1.07
C ALA A 217 -36.02 -17.88 -0.15
N ALA A 218 -34.74 -17.51 -0.11
CA ALA A 218 -33.77 -17.85 -1.16
C ALA A 218 -33.58 -19.38 -1.29
N ASN A 219 -33.45 -20.10 -0.18
CA ASN A 219 -33.38 -21.55 -0.18
C ASN A 219 -34.66 -22.21 -0.70
N ALA A 220 -35.84 -21.65 -0.39
CA ALA A 220 -37.10 -22.12 -0.95
C ALA A 220 -37.20 -21.87 -2.47
N HIS A 221 -36.68 -20.75 -2.98
CA HIS A 221 -36.60 -20.49 -4.42
C HIS A 221 -35.64 -21.46 -5.11
N LEU A 222 -34.40 -21.61 -4.61
CA LEU A 222 -33.42 -22.58 -5.11
C LEU A 222 -33.97 -24.01 -5.17
N ALA A 223 -34.69 -24.44 -4.13
CA ALA A 223 -35.29 -25.77 -4.08
C ALA A 223 -36.41 -25.99 -5.12
N ARG A 224 -37.11 -24.93 -5.55
CA ARG A 224 -38.11 -25.02 -6.63
C ARG A 224 -37.48 -25.04 -8.01
N GLU A 225 -36.47 -24.18 -8.27
CA GLU A 225 -35.87 -24.03 -9.61
C GLU A 225 -34.75 -25.06 -9.90
N THR A 226 -34.14 -25.65 -8.85
CA THR A 226 -33.12 -26.69 -8.96
C THR A 226 -33.42 -27.89 -8.05
N PRO A 227 -34.41 -28.74 -8.38
CA PRO A 227 -34.72 -29.95 -7.62
C PRO A 227 -33.53 -30.90 -7.46
N ASP A 228 -32.68 -30.98 -8.48
CA ASP A 228 -31.47 -31.83 -8.52
C ASP A 228 -30.30 -31.27 -7.68
N GLY A 229 -30.46 -30.11 -7.02
CA GLY A 229 -29.44 -29.53 -6.14
C GLY A 229 -28.22 -28.94 -6.86
N ALA A 230 -28.36 -28.52 -8.12
CA ALA A 230 -27.26 -28.03 -8.95
C ALA A 230 -26.57 -26.75 -8.43
N LEU A 231 -27.25 -25.98 -7.57
CA LEU A 231 -26.65 -24.91 -6.76
C LEU A 231 -26.73 -25.26 -5.27
N PRO A 232 -25.71 -24.96 -4.47
CA PRO A 232 -25.75 -25.21 -3.03
C PRO A 232 -26.79 -24.33 -2.34
N ARG A 233 -27.26 -24.79 -1.19
CA ARG A 233 -28.12 -24.00 -0.29
C ARG A 233 -27.30 -23.00 0.52
N LEU A 234 -27.93 -21.88 0.85
CA LEU A 234 -27.42 -20.91 1.81
C LEU A 234 -27.48 -21.49 3.23
N ALA A 235 -26.50 -21.14 4.06
CA ALA A 235 -26.46 -21.52 5.47
C ALA A 235 -27.49 -20.69 6.29
N PRO A 236 -28.43 -21.31 7.02
CA PRO A 236 -29.28 -20.58 7.94
C PRO A 236 -28.46 -20.07 9.13
N LEU A 237 -28.58 -18.78 9.44
CA LEU A 237 -27.88 -18.12 10.55
C LEU A 237 -28.90 -17.62 11.58
N THR A 238 -28.53 -17.66 12.86
CA THR A 238 -29.36 -17.10 13.93
C THR A 238 -29.06 -15.61 14.05
N VAL A 239 -30.09 -14.76 13.98
CA VAL A 239 -29.97 -13.32 14.21
C VAL A 239 -30.37 -13.00 15.65
N ARG A 240 -29.60 -12.16 16.35
CA ARG A 240 -29.87 -11.68 17.71
C ARG A 240 -29.69 -10.17 17.78
N SER A 241 -30.80 -9.46 17.96
CA SER A 241 -30.77 -8.04 18.32
C SER A 241 -30.37 -7.86 19.78
N GLN A 242 -29.46 -6.92 20.05
CA GLN A 242 -28.97 -6.59 21.38
C GLN A 242 -28.77 -5.07 21.53
N PRO A 243 -28.96 -4.50 22.73
CA PRO A 243 -28.71 -3.08 22.94
C PRO A 243 -27.23 -2.73 22.77
N ARG A 244 -26.95 -1.49 22.39
CA ARG A 244 -25.60 -0.92 22.43
C ARG A 244 -25.23 -0.66 23.89
N VAL A 245 -24.22 -1.38 24.38
CA VAL A 245 -23.64 -1.24 25.73
C VAL A 245 -22.38 -0.38 25.67
N SER A 246 -21.55 -0.55 24.64
CA SER A 246 -20.32 0.22 24.45
C SER A 246 -19.99 0.42 22.97
N LEU A 247 -19.29 1.51 22.69
CA LEU A 247 -18.65 1.80 21.40
C LEU A 247 -17.23 2.30 21.71
N GLY A 248 -16.23 1.58 21.21
CA GLY A 248 -14.82 1.98 21.27
C GLY A 248 -14.23 2.16 19.86
N ALA A 249 -12.99 2.63 19.81
CA ALA A 249 -12.22 2.75 18.57
C ALA A 249 -10.97 1.87 18.64
N ARG A 250 -10.74 1.13 17.57
CA ARG A 250 -9.51 0.38 17.32
C ARG A 250 -8.84 0.95 16.07
N LEU A 251 -7.54 1.23 16.17
CA LEU A 251 -6.69 1.64 15.05
C LEU A 251 -5.81 0.46 14.65
N VAL A 252 -5.86 0.05 13.39
CA VAL A 252 -4.94 -0.95 12.82
C VAL A 252 -3.99 -0.25 11.85
N LEU A 253 -2.69 -0.39 12.09
CA LEU A 253 -1.60 0.11 11.24
C LEU A 253 -1.04 -1.06 10.43
N GLY A 254 -1.26 -1.04 9.12
CA GLY A 254 -0.99 -2.14 8.18
C GLY A 254 0.17 -1.89 7.20
N ALA A 255 0.30 -2.76 6.21
CA ALA A 255 1.26 -2.60 5.11
C ALA A 255 1.07 -1.25 4.37
N ASP A 256 2.12 -0.81 3.65
CA ASP A 256 2.14 0.46 2.90
C ASP A 256 1.80 1.73 3.71
N ALA A 257 1.91 1.62 5.05
CA ALA A 257 1.47 2.63 6.03
C ALA A 257 -0.03 2.97 5.94
N GLU A 258 -0.87 1.98 5.69
CA GLU A 258 -2.32 2.12 5.82
C GLU A 258 -2.74 2.24 7.30
N ALA A 259 -3.62 3.19 7.62
CA ALA A 259 -4.27 3.31 8.93
C ALA A 259 -5.78 3.07 8.79
N THR A 260 -6.26 1.94 9.32
CA THR A 260 -7.68 1.56 9.27
C THR A 260 -8.36 1.77 10.63
N LEU A 261 -9.47 2.51 10.64
CA LEU A 261 -10.36 2.62 11.79
C LEU A 261 -11.31 1.42 11.87
N TRP A 262 -11.45 0.88 13.07
CA TRP A 262 -12.45 -0.13 13.41
C TRP A 262 -13.28 0.39 14.59
N PHE A 263 -14.60 0.29 14.49
CA PHE A 263 -15.50 0.51 15.62
C PHE A 263 -15.63 -0.77 16.43
N VAL A 264 -15.58 -0.68 17.75
CA VAL A 264 -15.67 -1.82 18.65
C VAL A 264 -17.01 -1.75 19.39
N TYR A 265 -18.04 -2.36 18.80
CA TYR A 265 -19.41 -2.39 19.33
C TYR A 265 -19.61 -3.56 20.28
N ASN A 266 -19.85 -3.30 21.56
CA ASN A 266 -19.98 -4.34 22.60
C ASN A 266 -18.78 -5.33 22.64
N GLY A 267 -17.58 -4.88 22.27
CA GLY A 267 -16.39 -5.73 22.13
C GLY A 267 -16.19 -6.39 20.76
N LEU A 268 -17.15 -6.27 19.83
CA LEU A 268 -17.07 -6.82 18.49
C LEU A 268 -16.53 -5.77 17.49
N PRO A 269 -15.38 -6.00 16.84
CA PRO A 269 -14.77 -5.02 15.93
C PRO A 269 -15.37 -5.07 14.51
N ILE A 270 -15.67 -3.91 13.94
CA ILE A 270 -16.09 -3.72 12.54
C ILE A 270 -15.27 -2.62 11.86
N ASP A 271 -14.70 -2.94 10.69
CA ASP A 271 -14.00 -2.01 9.81
C ASP A 271 -14.94 -0.86 9.43
N SER A 272 -14.58 0.38 9.77
CA SER A 272 -15.44 1.55 9.57
C SER A 272 -15.79 1.78 8.10
N ARG A 273 -14.95 1.32 7.17
CA ARG A 273 -15.15 1.47 5.71
C ARG A 273 -16.32 0.62 5.19
N ARG A 274 -16.80 -0.35 5.98
CA ARG A 274 -17.98 -1.17 5.67
C ARG A 274 -19.29 -0.50 6.08
N LEU A 275 -19.22 0.62 6.80
CA LEU A 275 -20.39 1.37 7.26
C LEU A 275 -20.49 2.68 6.48
N ALA A 276 -21.63 2.90 5.82
CA ALA A 276 -21.92 4.18 5.20
C ALA A 276 -22.03 5.29 6.27
N ASP A 277 -21.41 6.44 5.99
CA ASP A 277 -21.45 7.64 6.84
C ASP A 277 -22.84 8.33 6.80
N VAL A 278 -23.60 8.11 5.72
CA VAL A 278 -24.94 8.66 5.49
C VAL A 278 -25.84 7.54 4.97
N PRO A 279 -27.06 7.33 5.52
CA PRO A 279 -28.01 6.37 4.95
C PRO A 279 -28.46 6.83 3.55
N PRO A 280 -28.48 5.93 2.54
CA PRO A 280 -28.99 6.24 1.22
C PRO A 280 -30.52 6.38 1.25
N GLU A 281 -31.00 7.62 1.13
CA GLU A 281 -32.42 7.99 1.19
C GLU A 281 -33.14 7.69 2.54
N PRO A 282 -34.29 8.34 2.82
CA PRO A 282 -35.05 8.10 4.04
C PRO A 282 -35.51 6.64 4.21
N ALA A 283 -35.67 5.89 3.12
CA ALA A 283 -36.16 4.51 3.11
C ALA A 283 -35.15 3.50 3.71
N ASP A 284 -33.86 3.59 3.37
CA ASP A 284 -32.84 2.64 3.86
C ASP A 284 -32.29 3.01 5.24
N THR A 285 -32.78 4.10 5.86
CA THR A 285 -32.41 4.52 7.23
C THR A 285 -32.56 3.38 8.24
N ALA A 286 -33.61 2.55 8.11
CA ALA A 286 -33.85 1.42 9.01
C ALA A 286 -32.80 0.31 8.86
N ALA A 287 -32.36 0.01 7.62
CA ALA A 287 -31.32 -0.99 7.37
C ALA A 287 -29.94 -0.51 7.86
N HIS A 288 -29.68 0.79 7.80
CA HIS A 288 -28.43 1.41 8.25
C HIS A 288 -28.44 1.83 9.73
N ALA A 289 -29.52 1.57 10.47
CA ALA A 289 -29.64 1.92 11.90
C ALA A 289 -28.88 0.95 12.84
N THR A 290 -28.46 -0.21 12.34
CA THR A 290 -27.72 -1.21 13.13
C THR A 290 -26.41 -1.61 12.45
N VAL A 291 -25.41 -2.00 13.24
CA VAL A 291 -24.31 -2.84 12.76
C VAL A 291 -24.72 -4.29 12.85
N ARG A 292 -24.39 -5.07 11.81
CA ARG A 292 -24.53 -6.53 11.78
C ARG A 292 -23.15 -7.16 11.80
N LEU A 293 -22.89 -8.06 12.74
CA LEU A 293 -21.61 -8.77 12.87
C LEU A 293 -21.84 -10.26 13.14
N LEU A 294 -21.15 -11.13 12.41
CA LEU A 294 -21.13 -12.57 12.65
C LEU A 294 -20.05 -12.93 13.67
N ALA A 295 -20.46 -13.41 14.85
CA ALA A 295 -19.58 -13.96 15.89
C ALA A 295 -20.19 -15.27 16.43
N ASP A 296 -19.37 -16.27 16.71
CA ASP A 296 -19.80 -17.57 17.27
C ASP A 296 -20.97 -18.24 16.52
N GLY A 297 -21.02 -18.07 15.19
CA GLY A 297 -22.11 -18.59 14.33
C GLY A 297 -23.44 -17.83 14.43
N THR A 298 -23.48 -16.72 15.18
CA THR A 298 -24.65 -15.86 15.40
C THR A 298 -24.42 -14.48 14.79
N VAL A 299 -25.42 -13.92 14.13
CA VAL A 299 -25.40 -12.54 13.65
C VAL A 299 -25.94 -11.64 14.75
N HIS A 300 -25.09 -10.78 15.30
CA HIS A 300 -25.46 -9.78 16.29
C HIS A 300 -25.87 -8.49 15.58
N GLU A 301 -27.06 -7.97 15.92
CA GLU A 301 -27.51 -6.65 15.49
C GLU A 301 -27.44 -5.66 16.65
N ILE A 302 -26.73 -4.55 16.47
CA ILE A 302 -26.51 -3.55 17.52
C ILE A 302 -26.86 -2.16 16.97
N PRO A 303 -27.69 -1.36 17.64
CA PRO A 303 -27.97 0.02 17.22
C PRO A 303 -26.69 0.85 17.08
N ARG A 304 -26.54 1.53 15.94
CA ARG A 304 -25.41 2.44 15.68
C ARG A 304 -25.48 3.68 16.57
N ASP A 305 -24.34 4.36 16.66
CA ASP A 305 -24.27 5.72 17.20
C ASP A 305 -23.55 6.57 16.16
N LEU A 306 -24.32 7.22 15.28
CA LEU A 306 -23.74 7.95 14.15
C LEU A 306 -22.95 9.18 14.62
N ASP A 307 -23.36 9.81 15.72
CA ASP A 307 -22.70 11.00 16.25
C ASP A 307 -21.33 10.64 16.86
N GLU A 308 -21.28 9.59 17.69
CA GLU A 308 -20.01 9.08 18.25
C GLU A 308 -19.11 8.48 17.16
N GLU A 309 -19.67 7.70 16.22
CA GLU A 309 -18.96 7.22 15.04
C GLU A 309 -18.30 8.35 14.23
N HIS A 310 -19.00 9.48 14.08
CA HIS A 310 -18.49 10.66 13.37
C HIS A 310 -17.39 11.34 14.18
N ALA A 311 -17.58 11.50 15.50
CA ALA A 311 -16.57 12.06 16.40
C ALA A 311 -15.27 11.23 16.41
N LEU A 312 -15.37 9.91 16.41
CA LEU A 312 -14.23 8.99 16.31
C LEU A 312 -13.51 9.10 14.97
N ARG A 313 -14.23 9.18 13.83
CA ARG A 313 -13.65 9.45 12.51
C ARG A 313 -12.90 10.77 12.48
N GLN A 314 -13.50 11.86 12.96
CA GLN A 314 -12.87 13.18 13.02
C GLN A 314 -11.61 13.17 13.91
N ARG A 315 -11.66 12.50 15.06
CA ARG A 315 -10.54 12.39 15.99
C ARG A 315 -9.34 11.66 15.36
N LEU A 316 -9.57 10.57 14.63
CA LEU A 316 -8.50 9.91 13.87
C LEU A 316 -8.00 10.78 12.72
N ALA A 317 -8.89 11.40 11.94
CA ALA A 317 -8.51 12.24 10.81
C ALA A 317 -7.67 13.47 11.23
N ALA A 318 -7.91 14.01 12.43
CA ALA A 318 -7.10 15.07 13.03
C ALA A 318 -5.74 14.57 13.56
N ALA A 319 -5.65 13.31 13.95
CA ALA A 319 -4.45 12.67 14.49
C ALA A 319 -3.49 12.15 13.40
N LEU A 320 -4.02 11.72 12.24
CA LEU A 320 -3.23 11.11 11.17
C LEU A 320 -2.28 12.10 10.45
N PRO A 321 -1.15 11.61 9.90
CA PRO A 321 -0.27 12.40 9.05
C PRO A 321 -1.00 13.01 7.84
N ARG A 322 -0.97 14.35 7.72
CA ARG A 322 -1.51 15.06 6.53
C ARG A 322 -0.76 14.69 5.24
N THR A 323 0.53 14.38 5.37
CA THR A 323 1.42 13.91 4.31
C THR A 323 1.71 12.42 4.50
N ALA A 324 0.69 11.57 4.30
CA ALA A 324 0.78 10.12 4.51
C ALA A 324 1.84 9.35 3.67
N HIS A 325 2.58 10.04 2.78
CA HIS A 325 3.71 9.47 2.04
C HIS A 325 5.08 9.83 2.64
N GLU A 326 5.13 10.70 3.66
CA GLU A 326 6.37 11.15 4.29
C GLU A 326 6.72 10.27 5.50
N ARG A 327 7.80 9.49 5.40
CA ARG A 327 8.35 8.64 6.47
C ARG A 327 8.39 9.34 7.82
N THR A 328 8.92 10.56 7.87
CA THR A 328 9.07 11.33 9.11
C THR A 328 7.73 11.62 9.80
N ALA A 329 6.68 11.90 9.02
CA ALA A 329 5.35 12.20 9.58
C ALA A 329 4.72 10.96 10.22
N TRP A 330 4.92 9.78 9.64
CA TRP A 330 4.54 8.50 10.26
C TRP A 330 5.35 8.17 11.50
N LEU A 331 6.67 8.36 11.47
CA LEU A 331 7.51 8.13 12.64
C LEU A 331 7.13 9.05 13.82
N ALA A 332 6.79 10.31 13.54
CA ALA A 332 6.24 11.24 14.53
C ALA A 332 4.89 10.80 15.08
N PHE A 333 3.99 10.31 14.20
CA PHE A 333 2.70 9.77 14.61
C PHE A 333 2.84 8.55 15.53
N VAL A 334 3.73 7.62 15.21
CA VAL A 334 3.98 6.41 16.04
C VAL A 334 4.64 6.79 17.37
N LEU A 335 5.61 7.70 17.37
CA LEU A 335 6.34 8.09 18.58
C LEU A 335 5.50 8.93 19.56
N HIS A 336 4.64 9.81 19.06
CA HIS A 336 3.94 10.79 19.89
C HIS A 336 2.43 10.62 19.94
N THR A 337 1.79 10.30 18.81
CA THR A 337 0.32 10.29 18.70
C THR A 337 -0.29 8.96 19.10
N VAL A 338 0.34 7.83 18.75
CA VAL A 338 -0.15 6.49 19.14
C VAL A 338 -0.29 6.34 20.66
N PRO A 339 0.73 6.67 21.51
CA PRO A 339 0.58 6.60 22.96
C PRO A 339 -0.52 7.52 23.52
N GLN A 340 -0.81 8.65 22.85
CA GLN A 340 -1.89 9.55 23.24
C GLN A 340 -3.27 8.97 22.89
N LEU A 341 -3.40 8.24 21.79
CA LEU A 341 -4.63 7.54 21.44
C LEU A 341 -4.88 6.38 22.42
N GLU A 342 -3.85 5.58 22.74
CA GLU A 342 -3.93 4.52 23.75
C GLU A 342 -4.37 5.06 25.12
N ALA A 343 -3.77 6.18 25.58
CA ALA A 343 -4.17 6.86 26.81
C ALA A 343 -5.61 7.42 26.78
N GLN A 344 -6.18 7.64 25.59
CA GLN A 344 -7.58 8.02 25.39
C GLN A 344 -8.53 6.81 25.23
N GLY A 345 -8.05 5.59 25.49
CA GLY A 345 -8.84 4.36 25.39
C GLY A 345 -9.00 3.79 23.98
N TRP A 346 -8.15 4.17 23.03
CA TRP A 346 -8.07 3.49 21.74
C TRP A 346 -7.30 2.17 21.89
N GLU A 347 -7.76 1.14 21.21
CA GLU A 347 -6.98 -0.09 21.01
C GLU A 347 -6.11 0.10 19.75
N VAL A 348 -4.79 0.05 19.87
CA VAL A 348 -3.89 0.18 18.72
C VAL A 348 -3.24 -1.17 18.40
N ILE A 349 -3.33 -1.59 17.15
CA ILE A 349 -2.71 -2.81 16.62
C ILE A 349 -1.73 -2.40 15.52
N VAL A 350 -0.49 -2.87 15.60
CA VAL A 350 0.57 -2.59 14.62
C VAL A 350 0.97 -3.90 13.95
N ASP A 351 0.54 -4.10 12.71
CA ASP A 351 0.78 -5.34 11.97
C ASP A 351 2.28 -5.56 11.71
N PRO A 352 2.75 -6.83 11.62
CA PRO A 352 4.14 -7.18 11.30
C PRO A 352 4.74 -6.35 10.16
N ASP A 353 3.96 -6.17 9.09
CA ASP A 353 4.38 -5.54 7.83
C ASP A 353 4.25 -3.99 7.82
N PHE A 354 3.86 -3.35 8.93
CA PHE A 354 3.83 -1.89 9.03
C PHE A 354 5.27 -1.32 8.96
N PRO A 355 5.57 -0.40 8.02
CA PRO A 355 6.94 -0.04 7.66
C PRO A 355 7.67 0.91 8.62
N TYR A 356 7.04 1.39 9.69
CA TYR A 356 7.56 2.46 10.55
C TYR A 356 7.52 2.09 12.04
N ARG A 357 8.25 1.03 12.42
CA ARG A 357 8.31 0.52 13.80
C ARG A 357 9.27 1.36 14.64
N VAL A 358 8.76 2.08 15.63
CA VAL A 358 9.58 2.86 16.57
C VAL A 358 9.78 2.06 17.86
N VAL A 359 11.03 1.93 18.31
CA VAL A 359 11.42 1.24 19.55
C VAL A 359 12.20 2.19 20.46
N ALA A 360 11.89 2.16 21.76
CA ALA A 360 12.63 2.92 22.77
C ALA A 360 13.89 2.15 23.21
N PRO A 361 15.03 2.82 23.45
CA PRO A 361 16.20 2.19 24.04
C PRO A 361 15.97 1.86 25.52
N GLY A 362 16.40 0.68 25.95
CA GLY A 362 16.48 0.29 27.35
C GLY A 362 17.70 0.92 28.06
N ALA A 363 18.28 0.21 29.02
CA ALA A 363 19.51 0.64 29.68
C ALA A 363 20.69 0.71 28.67
N TRP A 364 21.50 1.75 28.80
CA TRP A 364 22.75 1.91 28.04
C TRP A 364 23.90 1.41 28.92
N ARG A 365 24.90 0.79 28.30
CA ARG A 365 26.15 0.38 28.93
C ARG A 365 27.32 0.93 28.14
N LEU A 366 28.27 1.47 28.87
CA LEU A 366 29.59 1.79 28.34
C LEU A 366 30.57 0.73 28.86
N GLU A 367 31.16 -0.01 27.93
CA GLU A 367 32.21 -0.99 28.20
C GLU A 367 33.55 -0.39 27.79
N ALA A 368 34.58 -0.60 28.60
CA ALA A 368 35.95 -0.17 28.34
C ALA A 368 36.88 -1.38 28.46
N GLU A 369 37.57 -1.72 27.37
CA GLU A 369 38.52 -2.82 27.31
C GLU A 369 39.93 -2.26 27.02
N PRO A 370 41.02 -2.81 27.59
CA PRO A 370 42.37 -2.38 27.24
C PRO A 370 42.67 -2.62 25.75
N ALA A 371 43.07 -1.57 25.03
CA ALA A 371 43.50 -1.72 23.64
C ALA A 371 44.93 -2.29 23.60
N GLY A 372 45.29 -3.03 22.56
CA GLY A 372 46.62 -3.67 22.42
C GLY A 372 47.81 -2.70 22.28
N ARG A 373 47.59 -1.38 22.44
CA ARG A 373 48.61 -0.34 22.52
C ARG A 373 48.77 0.12 23.96
N ASP A 374 50.01 0.23 24.40
CA ASP A 374 50.32 0.62 25.77
C ASP A 374 49.70 1.98 26.11
N GLN A 375 48.98 2.05 27.24
CA GLN A 375 48.19 3.21 27.69
C GLN A 375 46.95 3.60 26.86
N TRP A 376 46.39 2.73 26.02
CA TRP A 376 45.11 2.97 25.32
C TRP A 376 43.99 2.01 25.78
N PHE A 377 42.74 2.43 25.63
CA PHE A 377 41.56 1.59 25.85
C PHE A 377 40.54 1.78 24.72
N SER A 378 39.84 0.71 24.35
CA SER A 378 38.74 0.71 23.40
C SER A 378 37.41 0.84 24.15
N LEU A 379 36.57 1.79 23.76
CA LEU A 379 35.21 1.95 24.25
C LEU A 379 34.18 1.28 23.34
N ARG A 380 33.12 0.75 23.94
CA ARG A 380 31.91 0.27 23.26
C ARG A 380 30.67 0.80 24.00
N LEU A 381 29.85 1.60 23.33
CA LEU A 381 28.58 2.09 23.88
C LEU A 381 27.44 1.27 23.29
N THR A 382 26.69 0.54 24.12
CA THR A 382 25.56 -0.28 23.69
C THR A 382 24.27 0.12 24.40
N ALA A 383 23.14 0.06 23.69
CA ALA A 383 21.82 0.09 24.30
C ALA A 383 21.11 -1.26 24.11
N ARG A 384 20.35 -1.70 25.12
CA ARG A 384 19.47 -2.87 24.97
C ARG A 384 18.20 -2.50 24.23
N VAL A 385 17.85 -3.25 23.19
CA VAL A 385 16.61 -3.13 22.42
C VAL A 385 16.07 -4.54 22.16
N ASP A 386 14.91 -4.88 22.70
CA ASP A 386 14.33 -6.24 22.65
C ASP A 386 15.37 -7.33 23.01
N ASP A 387 16.03 -7.13 24.15
CA ASP A 387 17.13 -7.91 24.73
C ASP A 387 18.44 -8.03 23.91
N ARG A 388 18.49 -7.48 22.70
CA ARG A 388 19.71 -7.40 21.87
C ARG A 388 20.52 -6.12 22.16
N PRO A 389 21.86 -6.18 22.19
CA PRO A 389 22.69 -4.98 22.23
C PRO A 389 22.77 -4.33 20.84
N VAL A 390 22.53 -3.02 20.78
CA VAL A 390 22.73 -2.18 19.58
C VAL A 390 23.91 -1.24 19.86
N ASN A 391 24.90 -1.19 18.97
CA ASN A 391 26.02 -0.26 19.09
C ASN A 391 25.57 1.18 18.78
N LEU A 392 25.85 2.10 19.69
CA LEU A 392 25.50 3.51 19.55
C LEU A 392 26.67 4.40 19.14
N LEU A 393 27.93 3.90 19.15
CA LEU A 393 29.08 4.74 18.73
C LEU A 393 28.97 5.23 17.27
N PRO A 394 28.59 4.41 16.27
CA PRO A 394 28.34 4.90 14.91
C PRO A 394 27.22 5.95 14.86
N VAL A 395 26.19 5.78 15.69
CA VAL A 395 25.05 6.71 15.79
C VAL A 395 25.48 8.08 16.33
N LEU A 396 26.33 8.09 17.36
CA LEU A 396 26.90 9.32 17.93
C LEU A 396 27.84 10.02 16.94
N ALA A 397 28.69 9.27 16.24
CA ALA A 397 29.56 9.82 15.20
C ALA A 397 28.75 10.54 14.11
N ARG A 398 27.69 9.90 13.60
CA ARG A 398 26.76 10.51 12.62
C ARG A 398 26.07 11.77 13.14
N TYR A 399 25.64 11.77 14.41
CA TYR A 399 25.03 12.95 15.02
C TYR A 399 26.01 14.14 15.07
N LEU A 400 27.28 13.88 15.36
CA LEU A 400 28.35 14.89 15.33
C LEU A 400 28.68 15.33 13.90
N GLU A 401 28.79 14.41 12.94
CA GLU A 401 29.04 14.69 11.53
C GLU A 401 27.91 15.50 10.87
N SER A 402 26.65 15.29 11.29
CA SER A 402 25.48 16.09 10.90
C SER A 402 25.51 17.53 11.43
N GLY A 403 26.58 17.92 12.14
CA GLY A 403 26.86 19.32 12.50
C GLY A 403 25.89 19.90 13.54
N HIS A 404 25.35 19.05 14.43
CA HIS A 404 24.31 19.42 15.39
C HIS A 404 23.09 20.12 14.74
N ALA A 405 22.74 19.78 13.49
CA ALA A 405 21.82 20.53 12.63
C ALA A 405 20.54 21.00 13.35
N SER A 406 20.59 22.25 13.85
CA SER A 406 19.60 22.74 14.82
C SER A 406 18.28 23.18 14.19
N ASP A 407 18.28 23.48 12.88
CA ASP A 407 17.16 24.15 12.18
C ASP A 407 16.91 23.64 10.75
N ALA A 408 17.51 22.51 10.34
CA ALA A 408 17.15 21.89 9.07
C ALA A 408 15.77 21.20 9.21
N PRO A 409 14.80 21.43 8.32
CA PRO A 409 13.58 20.62 8.29
C PRO A 409 13.99 19.16 8.02
N ALA A 410 13.22 18.20 8.53
CA ALA A 410 13.59 16.78 8.60
C ALA A 410 13.69 16.07 7.22
N SER A 411 14.71 16.43 6.44
CA SER A 411 15.23 15.65 5.34
C SER A 411 15.78 14.33 5.85
N LEU A 412 15.64 13.26 5.05
CA LEU A 412 16.37 12.04 5.29
C LEU A 412 17.84 12.30 4.99
N ASP A 413 18.65 12.44 6.03
CA ASP A 413 20.08 12.35 5.92
C ASP A 413 20.44 10.86 5.80
N LEU A 414 20.59 10.40 4.55
CA LEU A 414 21.32 9.17 4.26
C LEU A 414 22.77 9.42 4.65
N ALA A 415 23.23 8.74 5.69
CA ALA A 415 24.63 8.83 6.07
C ALA A 415 25.52 8.16 5.01
N THR A 416 26.83 8.35 5.17
CA THR A 416 27.91 7.76 4.36
C THR A 416 27.87 6.23 4.28
N ASP A 417 27.18 5.56 5.22
CA ASP A 417 26.95 4.11 5.26
C ASP A 417 25.62 3.64 4.60
N GLY A 418 24.75 4.57 4.18
CA GLY A 418 23.45 4.29 3.56
C GLY A 418 22.27 4.10 4.51
N THR A 419 22.48 4.11 5.84
CA THR A 419 21.41 3.98 6.85
C THR A 419 20.65 5.30 7.00
N ALA A 420 19.32 5.26 7.14
CA ALA A 420 18.51 6.46 7.33
C ALA A 420 18.45 6.92 8.79
N CYS A 421 18.48 8.23 9.01
CA CYS A 421 18.12 8.86 10.27
C CYS A 421 17.34 10.15 10.06
N CYS A 422 16.56 10.56 11.07
CA CYS A 422 15.85 11.85 11.07
C CYS A 422 15.57 12.34 12.51
N ARG A 423 15.44 13.65 12.67
CA ARG A 423 14.97 14.27 13.91
C ARG A 423 13.44 14.32 13.97
N VAL A 424 12.89 13.90 15.11
CA VAL A 424 11.46 13.97 15.43
C VAL A 424 11.31 14.55 16.83
N GLY A 425 10.99 15.85 16.90
CA GLY A 425 10.97 16.61 18.16
C GLY A 425 12.32 16.54 18.89
N ASP A 426 12.28 16.04 20.12
CA ASP A 426 13.44 15.87 21.01
C ASP A 426 14.09 14.48 20.87
N HIS A 427 13.71 13.70 19.86
CA HIS A 427 14.27 12.37 19.57
C HIS A 427 15.01 12.36 18.24
N TRP A 428 16.15 11.67 18.24
CA TRP A 428 16.89 11.28 17.05
C TRP A 428 16.51 9.84 16.71
N LEU A 429 15.90 9.64 15.54
CA LEU A 429 15.49 8.32 15.08
C LEU A 429 16.52 7.76 14.12
N VAL A 430 16.99 6.55 14.38
CA VAL A 430 17.95 5.85 13.52
C VAL A 430 17.44 4.47 13.16
N GLU A 431 17.45 4.15 11.86
CA GLU A 431 17.10 2.84 11.33
C GLU A 431 18.15 1.80 11.80
N ILE A 432 17.75 0.80 12.57
CA ILE A 432 18.64 -0.27 13.07
C ILE A 432 18.49 -1.56 12.27
N GLU A 433 17.30 -1.79 11.73
CA GLU A 433 16.91 -2.84 10.80
C GLU A 433 15.90 -2.20 9.82
N PRO A 434 15.73 -2.67 8.57
CA PRO A 434 14.81 -2.04 7.62
C PRO A 434 13.40 -1.83 8.19
N GLY A 435 12.94 -0.58 8.22
CA GLY A 435 11.64 -0.18 8.78
C GLY A 435 11.56 -0.10 10.32
N ARG A 436 12.65 -0.36 11.05
CA ARG A 436 12.71 -0.34 12.53
C ARG A 436 13.68 0.72 13.04
N PHE A 437 13.17 1.66 13.81
CA PHE A 437 13.85 2.89 14.22
C PHE A 437 14.02 2.96 15.74
N LEU A 438 15.25 3.17 16.19
CA LEU A 438 15.57 3.40 17.60
C LEU A 438 15.39 4.88 17.95
N ALA A 439 14.53 5.18 18.93
CA ALA A 439 14.21 6.53 19.37
C ALA A 439 15.13 7.01 20.50
N LEU A 440 16.22 7.68 20.15
CA LEU A 440 17.23 8.14 21.11
C LEU A 440 16.94 9.58 21.57
N PRO A 441 16.82 9.86 22.88
CA PRO A 441 16.64 11.23 23.37
C PRO A 441 17.84 12.12 23.03
N ILE A 442 17.60 13.27 22.41
CA ILE A 442 18.65 14.18 21.92
C ILE A 442 19.49 14.72 23.09
N GLU A 443 18.88 15.09 24.22
CA GLU A 443 19.60 15.54 25.42
C GLU A 443 20.57 14.49 25.98
N ARG A 444 20.29 13.19 25.76
CA ARG A 444 21.18 12.10 26.20
C ARG A 444 22.32 11.91 25.20
N ILE A 445 22.01 11.91 23.90
CA ILE A 445 23.02 11.94 22.84
C ILE A 445 23.99 13.11 23.06
N GLN A 446 23.48 14.32 23.28
CA GLN A 446 24.28 15.54 23.43
C GLN A 446 25.26 15.44 24.59
N ARG A 447 24.83 15.06 25.80
CA ARG A 447 25.71 14.90 26.97
C ARG A 447 26.87 13.92 26.73
N ILE A 448 26.57 12.80 26.08
CA ILE A 448 27.57 11.77 25.77
C ILE A 448 28.48 12.26 24.63
N ALA A 449 27.92 12.92 23.62
CA ALA A 449 28.67 13.47 22.49
C ALA A 449 29.60 14.62 22.92
N GLU A 450 29.17 15.52 23.79
CA GLU A 450 30.02 16.56 24.42
C GLU A 450 31.16 15.92 25.20
N THR A 451 30.84 14.92 26.04
CA THR A 451 31.86 14.16 26.78
C THR A 451 32.84 13.48 25.84
N LEU A 452 32.39 12.89 24.73
CA LEU A 452 33.27 12.22 23.75
C LEU A 452 34.05 13.20 22.86
N VAL A 453 33.50 14.35 22.49
CA VAL A 453 34.17 15.37 21.65
C VAL A 453 35.34 16.02 22.39
N GLU A 454 35.23 16.26 23.70
CA GLU A 454 36.38 16.68 24.52
C GLU A 454 37.51 15.62 24.58
N LEU A 455 37.21 14.38 24.22
CA LEU A 455 38.13 13.25 24.19
C LEU A 455 38.62 12.93 22.76
N PHE A 456 38.05 13.58 21.74
CA PHE A 456 38.20 13.20 20.33
C PHE A 456 39.34 13.97 19.64
N GLU A 457 40.53 13.36 19.55
CA GLU A 457 41.50 13.75 18.53
C GLU A 457 41.10 13.13 17.17
N ARG A 458 41.25 13.91 16.09
CA ARG A 458 40.52 13.77 14.82
C ARG A 458 40.66 12.44 14.03
N ASP A 459 41.56 11.55 14.43
CA ASP A 459 41.93 10.33 13.67
C ASP A 459 41.67 9.01 14.46
N SER A 460 40.74 9.00 15.44
CA SER A 460 40.67 7.95 16.48
C SER A 460 39.62 6.84 16.29
N LEU A 461 38.83 6.85 15.21
CA LEU A 461 37.89 5.75 14.91
C LEU A 461 38.62 4.59 14.22
N GLU A 462 38.86 3.50 14.96
CA GLU A 462 39.35 2.26 14.37
C GLU A 462 38.25 1.59 13.51
N ALA A 463 38.67 0.78 12.54
CA ALA A 463 37.77 0.17 11.56
C ALA A 463 36.94 -0.98 12.16
N GLY A 464 35.94 -0.64 12.98
CA GLY A 464 34.94 -1.56 13.53
C GLY A 464 34.56 -1.24 14.97
N ASP A 465 33.33 -0.74 15.15
CA ASP A 465 32.52 -0.73 16.37
C ASP A 465 33.07 -0.16 17.70
N THR A 466 34.35 0.20 17.80
CA THR A 466 34.99 0.67 19.04
C THR A 466 35.81 1.95 18.86
N LEU A 467 35.86 2.79 19.89
CA LEU A 467 36.63 4.04 19.90
C LEU A 467 37.88 3.89 20.78
N ALA A 468 39.07 4.13 20.23
CA ALA A 468 40.32 4.04 20.97
C ALA A 468 40.66 5.39 21.65
N LEU A 469 40.93 5.39 22.96
CA LEU A 469 41.24 6.60 23.74
C LEU A 469 42.46 6.42 24.68
N PRO A 470 43.18 7.51 25.04
CA PRO A 470 44.33 7.45 25.95
C PRO A 470 43.95 7.33 27.44
N ARG A 471 44.69 6.52 28.21
CA ARG A 471 44.45 6.23 29.64
C ARG A 471 44.39 7.47 30.55
N SER A 472 45.02 8.59 30.16
CA SER A 472 44.94 9.88 30.86
C SER A 472 43.50 10.42 30.98
N GLN A 473 42.58 9.96 30.12
CA GLN A 473 41.19 10.38 30.08
C GLN A 473 40.22 9.47 30.86
N ALA A 474 40.67 8.34 31.39
CA ALA A 474 39.82 7.38 32.10
C ALA A 474 39.05 7.99 33.30
N ALA A 475 39.60 9.00 33.96
CA ALA A 475 38.94 9.70 35.07
C ALA A 475 37.66 10.44 34.66
N ARG A 476 37.50 10.83 33.39
CA ARG A 476 36.29 11.52 32.88
C ARG A 476 35.17 10.55 32.52
N LEU A 477 35.51 9.33 32.13
CA LEU A 477 34.54 8.25 31.86
C LEU A 477 33.85 7.77 33.15
N ALA A 478 34.56 7.82 34.28
CA ALA A 478 33.96 7.59 35.60
C ALA A 478 32.88 8.63 35.95
N THR A 479 32.96 9.86 35.43
CA THR A 479 31.92 10.88 35.59
C THR A 479 30.64 10.51 34.83
N LEU A 480 30.78 10.02 33.58
CA LEU A 480 29.63 9.58 32.77
C LEU A 480 28.87 8.42 33.43
N ALA A 481 29.61 7.50 34.07
CA ALA A 481 29.04 6.37 34.82
C ALA A 481 28.19 6.81 36.04
N ALA A 482 28.55 7.92 36.68
CA ALA A 482 27.88 8.41 37.89
C ALA A 482 26.44 8.91 37.61
N ASP A 483 26.16 9.37 36.40
CA ASP A 483 24.86 9.93 35.99
C ASP A 483 23.84 8.87 35.49
N GLY A 484 24.08 7.59 35.79
CA GLY A 484 23.11 6.50 35.60
C GLY A 484 23.46 5.46 34.54
N GLU A 485 24.72 5.38 34.11
CA GLU A 485 25.19 4.42 33.12
C GLU A 485 26.07 3.33 33.77
N ALA A 486 25.70 2.08 33.54
CA ALA A 486 26.39 0.96 34.19
C ALA A 486 27.71 0.66 33.47
N LEU A 487 28.78 1.34 33.91
CA LEU A 487 30.15 1.10 33.46
C LEU A 487 30.61 -0.29 33.88
N HIS A 488 31.03 -1.11 32.92
CA HIS A 488 31.62 -2.43 33.18
C HIS A 488 33.05 -2.44 32.65
N SER A 489 34.03 -2.56 33.55
CA SER A 489 35.41 -2.90 33.20
C SER A 489 35.53 -4.41 33.09
N SER A 490 36.19 -4.93 32.05
CA SER A 490 36.48 -6.37 31.90
C SER A 490 37.76 -6.81 32.64
N ASP A 491 37.99 -6.28 33.85
CA ASP A 491 39.07 -6.74 34.72
C ASP A 491 38.69 -8.07 35.42
N ALA A 492 38.80 -9.18 34.68
CA ALA A 492 38.53 -10.53 35.18
C ALA A 492 39.37 -11.64 34.50
N THR A 493 40.70 -11.60 34.66
CA THR A 493 41.55 -12.63 35.32
C THR A 493 43.02 -12.43 34.94
#